data_AF-A0A925LKY6-F1
#
_entry.id   AF-A0A925LKY6-F1
#
_cell.length_a   1.000
_cell.length_b   1.000
_cell.length_c   1.000
_cell.angle_alpha   90.00
_cell.angle_beta   90.00
_cell.angle_gamma   90.00
#
_symmetry.space_group_name_H-M   'P 1'
#
loop_
_entity.id
_entity.type
_entity.pdbx_description
1 polymer ?
#
loop_
_entity_poly.entity_id
_entity_poly.type
_entity_poly.pdbx_seq_one_letter_code
_entity_poly.pdbx_strand_id
1 'polypeptide(L)'
;MQREISGILKLQAGPRNTTAWSDMVHRLYNPTAEVEIGLVGKYVEYEDSYKSLKEALLHGGLANDVEVKISWIEAQDLEWPGCVEKLSHYDAILVPGGFGKRGVEGMINAIRFAREHKVPYFG
;
A
#
# COMPACT_ATOMS: atom_id res chain seq x y z
N MET A 1 30.76 10.87 2.31
CA MET A 1 29.51 11.62 2.56
C MET A 1 29.16 11.82 4.03
N GLN A 2 28.62 10.85 4.80
CA GLN A 2 28.21 11.11 6.20
C GLN A 2 29.35 11.57 7.14
N ARG A 3 30.55 10.96 7.06
CA ARG A 3 31.72 11.39 7.85
C ARG A 3 32.21 12.80 7.50
N GLU A 4 32.11 13.18 6.24
CA GLU A 4 32.48 14.53 5.78
C GLU A 4 31.49 15.57 6.30
N ILE A 5 30.18 15.27 6.28
CA ILE A 5 29.14 16.14 6.84
C ILE A 5 29.36 16.33 8.35
N SER A 6 29.58 15.25 9.11
CA SER A 6 29.87 15.36 10.56
C SER A 6 31.14 16.16 10.85
N GLY A 7 32.17 16.03 10.00
CA GLY A 7 33.40 16.81 10.08
C GLY A 7 33.18 18.31 9.84
N ILE A 8 32.40 18.65 8.80
CA ILE A 8 32.05 20.05 8.47
C ILE A 8 31.21 20.67 9.59
N LEU A 9 30.23 19.92 10.11
CA LEU A 9 29.32 20.40 11.16
C LEU A 9 29.89 20.29 12.58
N LYS A 10 31.13 19.78 12.74
CA LYS A 10 31.81 19.55 14.03
C LYS A 10 30.95 18.71 15.01
N LEU A 11 30.15 17.78 14.49
CA LEU A 11 29.31 16.91 15.29
C LEU A 11 30.09 15.67 15.74
N GLN A 12 29.98 15.31 17.02
CA GLN A 12 30.44 14.01 17.49
C GLN A 12 29.42 12.95 17.08
N ALA A 13 29.74 12.19 16.03
CA ALA A 13 28.94 11.04 15.61
C ALA A 13 29.50 9.75 16.23
N GLY A 14 28.64 8.99 16.91
CA GLY A 14 28.97 7.66 17.42
C GLY A 14 29.16 6.62 16.30
N PRO A 15 29.51 5.37 16.66
CA PRO A 15 29.62 4.28 15.70
C PRO A 15 28.28 4.04 14.98
N ARG A 16 28.34 3.86 13.66
CA ARG A 16 27.17 3.63 12.82
C ARG A 16 26.62 2.22 13.08
N ASN A 17 25.45 2.14 13.70
CA ASN A 17 24.69 0.89 13.78
C ASN A 17 23.68 0.84 12.62
N THR A 18 23.79 -0.17 11.76
CA THR A 18 22.87 -0.37 10.63
C THR A 18 22.03 -1.63 10.74
N THR A 19 22.07 -2.35 11.86
CA THR A 19 21.42 -3.67 11.98
C THR A 19 19.94 -3.61 11.61
N ALA A 20 19.18 -2.69 12.21
CA ALA A 20 17.75 -2.54 11.90
C ALA A 20 17.47 -2.23 10.41
N TRP A 21 18.34 -1.46 9.76
CA TRP A 21 18.23 -1.17 8.33
C TRP A 21 18.53 -2.42 7.49
N SER A 22 19.61 -3.12 7.81
CA SER A 22 20.00 -4.37 7.14
C SER A 22 18.92 -5.45 7.27
N ASP A 23 18.32 -5.60 8.45
CA ASP A 23 17.26 -6.56 8.70
C ASP A 23 15.99 -6.23 7.90
N MET A 24 15.61 -4.94 7.86
CA MET A 24 14.48 -4.46 7.06
C MET A 24 14.72 -4.72 5.57
N VAL A 25 15.91 -4.40 5.06
CA VAL A 25 16.28 -4.66 3.66
C VAL A 25 16.28 -6.16 3.36
N HIS A 26 16.74 -7.00 4.29
CA HIS A 26 16.69 -8.44 4.12
C HIS A 26 15.26 -8.95 3.94
N ARG A 27 14.32 -8.52 4.80
CA ARG A 27 12.89 -8.89 4.68
C ARG A 27 12.26 -8.39 3.38
N LEU A 28 12.64 -7.18 2.96
CA LEU A 28 12.15 -6.60 1.70
C LEU A 28 12.48 -7.46 0.48
N TYR A 29 13.65 -8.09 0.46
CA TYR A 29 14.10 -8.91 -0.67
C TYR A 29 13.82 -10.42 -0.49
N ASN A 30 13.41 -10.87 0.70
CA ASN A 30 13.20 -12.29 1.00
C ASN A 30 11.90 -12.52 1.79
N PRO A 31 10.74 -12.11 1.25
CA PRO A 31 9.44 -12.39 1.87
C PRO A 31 9.12 -13.89 1.84
N THR A 32 8.33 -14.37 2.81
CA THR A 32 7.96 -15.79 2.92
C THR A 32 6.59 -16.12 2.33
N ALA A 33 5.76 -15.10 2.09
CA ALA A 33 4.47 -15.19 1.45
C ALA A 33 4.13 -13.86 0.75
N GLU A 34 3.03 -13.85 0.00
CA GLU A 34 2.50 -12.67 -0.69
C GLU A 34 1.00 -12.50 -0.43
N VAL A 35 0.52 -11.26 -0.53
CA VAL A 35 -0.90 -10.91 -0.50
C VAL A 35 -1.23 -9.89 -1.58
N GLU A 36 -2.38 -10.06 -2.23
CA GLU A 36 -2.90 -9.18 -3.28
C GLU A 36 -3.94 -8.21 -2.70
N ILE A 37 -3.62 -6.92 -2.69
CA ILE A 37 -4.50 -5.86 -2.20
C ILE A 37 -5.01 -5.01 -3.36
N GLY A 38 -6.33 -4.97 -3.52
CA GLY A 38 -7.01 -4.08 -4.46
C GLY A 38 -7.20 -2.70 -3.86
N LEU A 39 -6.48 -1.69 -4.36
CA LEU A 39 -6.61 -0.30 -3.96
C LEU A 39 -7.55 0.44 -4.92
N VAL A 40 -8.73 0.81 -4.44
CA VAL A 40 -9.79 1.42 -5.25
C VAL A 40 -9.75 2.95 -5.10
N GLY A 41 -9.14 3.62 -6.07
CA GLY A 41 -8.88 5.07 -6.06
C GLY A 41 -9.51 5.81 -7.25
N LYS A 42 -9.39 7.15 -7.24
CA LYS A 42 -9.86 8.01 -8.36
C LYS A 42 -8.75 8.40 -9.34
N TYR A 43 -7.51 8.21 -8.93
CA TYR A 43 -6.31 8.70 -9.59
C TYR A 43 -5.27 7.59 -9.57
N VAL A 44 -5.56 6.44 -10.17
CA VAL A 44 -4.57 5.36 -10.18
C VAL A 44 -3.42 5.63 -11.15
N GLU A 45 -3.59 6.60 -12.05
CA GLU A 45 -2.51 7.12 -12.90
C GLU A 45 -1.47 7.96 -12.14
N TYR A 46 -1.77 8.42 -10.91
CA TYR A 46 -0.86 9.21 -10.08
C TYR A 46 -0.57 8.49 -8.77
N GLU A 47 0.29 7.47 -8.82
CA GLU A 47 0.77 6.70 -7.64
C GLU A 47 1.25 7.61 -6.49
N ASP A 48 1.80 8.78 -6.83
CA ASP A 48 2.31 9.76 -5.86
C ASP A 48 1.22 10.27 -4.90
N SER A 49 -0.05 10.31 -5.34
CA SER A 49 -1.19 10.71 -4.51
C SER A 49 -1.41 9.77 -3.32
N TYR A 50 -0.89 8.55 -3.43
CA TYR A 50 -1.05 7.47 -2.46
C TYR A 50 0.30 6.97 -1.94
N LYS A 51 1.40 7.72 -2.13
CA LYS A 51 2.75 7.30 -1.74
C LYS A 51 2.82 6.89 -0.27
N SER A 52 2.32 7.71 0.64
CA SER A 52 2.32 7.41 2.07
C SER A 52 1.53 6.15 2.41
N LEU A 53 0.45 5.87 1.67
CA LEU A 53 -0.39 4.70 1.87
C LEU A 53 0.30 3.43 1.34
N LYS A 54 0.95 3.52 0.17
CA LYS A 54 1.82 2.47 -0.37
C LYS A 54 2.95 2.10 0.60
N GLU A 55 3.64 3.10 1.15
CA GLU A 55 4.70 2.85 2.14
C GLU A 55 4.16 2.24 3.43
N ALA A 56 2.99 2.68 3.91
CA ALA A 56 2.37 2.10 5.11
C ALA A 56 2.04 0.61 4.92
N LEU A 57 1.47 0.24 3.76
CA LEU A 57 1.20 -1.15 3.41
C LEU A 57 2.49 -1.97 3.27
N LEU A 58 3.51 -1.42 2.60
CA LEU A 58 4.82 -2.06 2.47
C LEU A 58 5.43 -2.36 3.84
N HIS A 59 5.45 -1.38 4.75
CA HIS A 59 5.96 -1.57 6.10
C HIS A 59 5.09 -2.55 6.93
N GLY A 60 3.78 -2.59 6.68
CA GLY A 60 2.89 -3.62 7.23
C GLY A 60 3.28 -5.02 6.78
N GLY A 61 3.56 -5.20 5.49
CA GLY A 61 4.09 -6.46 4.94
C GLY A 61 5.44 -6.85 5.55
N LEU A 62 6.39 -5.93 5.60
CA LEU A 62 7.73 -6.14 6.19
C LEU A 62 7.69 -6.55 7.66
N ALA A 63 6.73 -6.04 8.42
CA ALA A 63 6.54 -6.42 9.81
C ALA A 63 6.03 -7.87 9.95
N ASN A 64 5.37 -8.40 8.93
CA ASN A 64 4.79 -9.74 8.89
C ASN A 64 5.56 -10.74 8.00
N ASP A 65 6.69 -10.32 7.41
CA ASP A 65 7.50 -11.12 6.49
C ASP A 65 6.73 -11.54 5.21
N VAL A 66 5.85 -10.65 4.74
CA VAL A 66 4.96 -10.82 3.60
C VAL A 66 5.19 -9.72 2.57
N GLU A 67 5.21 -10.08 1.29
CA GLU A 67 5.16 -9.15 0.17
C GLU A 67 3.73 -8.65 -0.06
N VAL A 68 3.54 -7.33 -0.05
CA VAL A 68 2.24 -6.74 -0.37
C VAL A 68 2.23 -6.30 -1.83
N LYS A 69 1.46 -7.01 -2.66
CA LYS A 69 1.20 -6.65 -4.05
C LYS A 69 -0.02 -5.75 -4.10
N ILE A 70 0.18 -4.52 -4.59
CA ILE A 70 -0.89 -3.52 -4.68
C ILE A 70 -1.29 -3.40 -6.14
N SER A 71 -2.54 -3.72 -6.42
CA SER A 71 -3.16 -3.47 -7.72
C SER A 71 -4.04 -2.24 -7.61
N TRP A 72 -3.79 -1.28 -8.49
CA TRP A 72 -4.54 -0.04 -8.53
C TRP A 72 -5.78 -0.17 -9.40
N ILE A 73 -6.94 0.15 -8.84
CA ILE A 73 -8.23 -0.02 -9.49
C ILE A 73 -8.91 1.34 -9.62
N GLU A 74 -9.19 1.75 -10.86
CA GLU A 74 -10.00 2.93 -11.13
C GLU A 74 -11.43 2.69 -10.60
N ALA A 75 -11.85 3.49 -9.62
CA ALA A 75 -13.18 3.36 -9.04
C ALA A 75 -14.28 3.54 -10.10
N GLN A 76 -14.04 4.34 -11.14
CA GLN A 76 -15.01 4.55 -12.21
C GLN A 76 -15.34 3.29 -13.00
N ASP A 77 -14.45 2.31 -13.01
CA ASP A 77 -14.62 1.07 -13.74
C ASP A 77 -15.38 0.00 -12.93
N LEU A 78 -15.78 0.33 -11.70
CA LEU A 78 -16.44 -0.56 -10.75
C LEU A 78 -17.96 -0.34 -10.75
N GLU A 79 -18.61 -0.90 -11.76
CA GLU A 79 -20.07 -0.94 -11.85
C GLU A 79 -20.62 -2.29 -11.36
N TRP A 80 -21.73 -2.27 -10.63
CA TRP A 80 -22.38 -3.49 -10.16
C TRP A 80 -23.28 -4.11 -11.26
N PRO A 81 -23.27 -5.45 -11.48
CA PRO A 81 -22.49 -6.48 -10.77
C PRO A 81 -21.10 -6.77 -11.38
N GLY A 82 -20.72 -6.12 -12.48
CA GLY A 82 -19.47 -6.42 -13.21
C GLY A 82 -18.18 -6.24 -12.39
N CYS A 83 -18.22 -5.41 -11.33
CA CYS A 83 -17.10 -5.25 -10.41
C CYS A 83 -16.76 -6.53 -9.63
N VAL A 84 -17.70 -7.48 -9.48
CA VAL A 84 -17.48 -8.72 -8.70
C VAL A 84 -16.31 -9.52 -9.27
N GLU A 85 -16.29 -9.74 -10.60
CA GLU A 85 -15.21 -10.48 -11.26
C GLU A 85 -13.87 -9.76 -11.07
N LYS A 86 -13.85 -8.44 -11.31
CA LYS A 86 -12.65 -7.59 -11.15
C LYS A 86 -12.07 -7.57 -9.74
N LEU A 87 -12.89 -7.84 -8.71
CA LEU A 87 -12.48 -7.77 -7.31
C LEU A 87 -12.25 -9.15 -6.66
N SER A 88 -12.66 -10.22 -7.34
CA SER A 88 -12.70 -11.58 -6.79
C SER A 88 -11.35 -12.22 -6.49
N HIS A 89 -10.27 -11.75 -7.11
CA HIS A 89 -8.93 -12.30 -6.95
C HIS A 89 -8.10 -11.60 -5.87
N TYR A 90 -8.61 -10.54 -5.24
CA TYR A 90 -7.89 -9.83 -4.17
C TYR A 90 -8.15 -10.45 -2.79
N ASP A 91 -7.09 -10.54 -2.00
CA ASP A 91 -7.15 -11.00 -0.61
C ASP A 91 -7.74 -9.92 0.31
N ALA A 92 -7.58 -8.64 -0.04
CA ALA A 92 -8.14 -7.51 0.69
C ALA A 92 -8.46 -6.33 -0.24
N ILE A 93 -9.42 -5.51 0.17
CA ILE A 93 -9.80 -4.28 -0.52
C ILE A 93 -9.49 -3.07 0.36
N LEU A 94 -8.80 -2.09 -0.22
CA LEU A 94 -8.55 -0.79 0.39
C LEU A 94 -9.26 0.30 -0.41
N VAL A 95 -10.10 1.08 0.26
CA VAL A 95 -10.77 2.25 -0.33
C VAL A 95 -10.33 3.50 0.45
N PRO A 96 -9.33 4.25 -0.04
CA PRO A 96 -8.83 5.41 0.68
C PRO A 96 -9.83 6.58 0.59
N GLY A 97 -9.62 7.59 1.44
CA GLY A 97 -10.33 8.86 1.33
C GLY A 97 -10.19 9.48 -0.07
N GLY A 98 -11.32 9.89 -0.66
CA GLY A 98 -11.37 10.48 -2.00
C GLY A 98 -11.98 11.87 -2.00
N PHE A 99 -11.26 12.87 -2.51
CA PHE A 99 -11.80 14.22 -2.68
C PHE A 99 -12.75 14.31 -3.90
N GLY A 100 -13.80 15.13 -3.81
CA GLY A 100 -14.75 15.39 -4.90
C GLY A 100 -15.80 14.29 -5.11
N LYS A 101 -16.66 14.46 -6.14
CA LYS A 101 -17.84 13.59 -6.37
C LYS A 101 -17.62 12.44 -7.36
N ARG A 102 -16.59 12.51 -8.21
CA ARG A 102 -16.31 11.47 -9.23
C ARG A 102 -15.89 10.15 -8.56
N GLY A 103 -16.30 9.00 -9.11
CA GLY A 103 -15.87 7.67 -8.65
C GLY A 103 -16.46 7.18 -7.32
N VAL A 104 -17.36 7.95 -6.68
CA VAL A 104 -17.96 7.58 -5.39
C VAL A 104 -18.80 6.30 -5.48
N GLU A 105 -19.63 6.16 -6.53
CA GLU A 105 -20.43 4.95 -6.74
C GLU A 105 -19.57 3.69 -6.85
N GLY A 106 -18.43 3.77 -7.55
CA GLY A 106 -17.49 2.67 -7.65
C GLY A 106 -16.82 2.28 -6.33
N MET A 107 -16.47 3.28 -5.52
CA MET A 107 -15.98 3.04 -4.15
C MET A 107 -17.06 2.36 -3.30
N ILE A 108 -18.32 2.78 -3.40
CA ILE A 108 -19.46 2.14 -2.72
C ILE A 108 -19.62 0.69 -3.22
N ASN A 109 -19.48 0.43 -4.52
CA ASN A 109 -19.54 -0.94 -5.06
C ASN A 109 -18.40 -1.83 -4.56
N ALA A 110 -17.19 -1.29 -4.40
CA ALA A 110 -16.08 -2.03 -3.79
C ALA A 110 -16.35 -2.37 -2.32
N ILE A 111 -16.86 -1.41 -1.54
CA ILE A 111 -17.27 -1.64 -0.13
C ILE A 111 -18.39 -2.68 -0.07
N ARG A 112 -19.36 -2.60 -0.98
CA ARG A 112 -20.46 -3.56 -1.09
C ARG A 112 -19.91 -4.97 -1.36
N PHE A 113 -19.03 -5.10 -2.35
CA PHE A 113 -18.39 -6.37 -2.70
C PHE A 113 -17.68 -6.97 -1.49
N ALA A 114 -16.80 -6.20 -0.83
CA ALA A 114 -16.02 -6.67 0.30
C ALA A 114 -16.92 -7.14 1.47
N ARG A 115 -17.97 -6.38 1.77
CA ARG A 115 -18.95 -6.73 2.81
C ARG A 115 -19.75 -7.99 2.48
N GLU A 116 -20.26 -8.10 1.25
CA GLU A 116 -21.12 -9.22 0.83
C GLU A 116 -20.33 -10.52 0.64
N HIS A 117 -19.05 -10.43 0.25
CA HIS A 117 -18.17 -11.59 0.03
C HIS A 117 -17.23 -11.86 1.21
N LYS A 118 -17.31 -11.08 2.29
CA LYS A 118 -16.47 -11.19 3.49
C LYS A 118 -14.97 -11.07 3.21
N VAL A 119 -14.62 -10.22 2.24
CA VAL A 119 -13.23 -9.87 1.94
C VAL A 119 -12.78 -8.82 2.97
N PRO A 120 -11.59 -8.98 3.59
CA PRO A 120 -10.99 -7.96 4.44
C PRO A 120 -11.02 -6.57 3.78
N TYR A 121 -11.43 -5.57 4.56
CA TYR A 121 -11.65 -4.21 4.07
C TYR A 121 -10.95 -3.18 4.98
N PHE A 122 -10.33 -2.17 4.35
CA PHE A 122 -9.79 -0.99 5.03
C PHE A 122 -10.24 0.30 4.31
N GLY A 123 -10.69 1.30 5.08
CA GLY A 123 -11.23 2.57 4.60
C GLY A 123 -10.49 3.77 5.16
#